data_AF-A0A2I9CXX0-F1
#
_entry.id   AF-A0A2I9CXX0-F1
#
_cell.length_a   1.000
_cell.length_b   1.000
_cell.length_c   1.000
_cell.angle_alpha   90.00
_cell.angle_beta   90.00
_cell.angle_gamma   90.00
#
_symmetry.space_group_name_H-M   'P 1'
#
loop_
_entity.id
_entity.type
_entity.pdbx_description
1 polymer ?
#
loop_
_entity_poly.entity_id
_entity_poly.type
_entity_poly.pdbx_seq_one_letter_code
_entity_poly.pdbx_strand_id
1 'polypeptide(L)'
;MKMILATTTLAAASLAGAQVVDCPTLKMGSYIRLSYKEKATFPDVPKATDKFLKFDNVDIDQCGYTITGDTNKVYIKANSVSELLKLVAVENTSSFAIPMLKSSGYKYPSIREGFYLYPLYVVLNTKDNSVSNLKADNAYIAESTFRDSVIGYKLNNGALKPYYYDGKVIPFTIPPETSTLDFYAKKGDTVNDGWDRILFNFKDNSITLWYNYPFPQN
;
A
#
# COMPACT_ATOMS: atom_id res chain seq x y z
N MET A 1 -0.69 -49.07 -50.63
CA MET A 1 -1.73 -48.07 -50.31
C MET A 1 -1.78 -47.91 -48.79
N LYS A 2 -1.12 -46.87 -48.25
CA LYS A 2 -1.11 -46.57 -46.80
C LYS A 2 -1.70 -45.18 -46.63
N MET A 3 -2.95 -45.10 -46.18
CA MET A 3 -3.58 -43.87 -45.72
C MET A 3 -3.04 -43.57 -44.33
N ILE A 4 -2.32 -42.46 -44.18
CA ILE A 4 -1.99 -41.89 -42.88
C ILE A 4 -3.07 -40.83 -42.60
N LEU A 5 -3.95 -41.16 -41.65
CA LEU A 5 -4.98 -40.26 -41.16
C LEU A 5 -4.30 -39.25 -40.22
N ALA A 6 -4.05 -38.03 -40.71
CA ALA A 6 -3.54 -36.95 -39.88
C ALA A 6 -4.70 -36.32 -39.11
N THR A 7 -4.89 -36.72 -37.86
CA THR A 7 -5.77 -36.05 -36.91
C THR A 7 -5.09 -34.76 -36.45
N THR A 8 -5.46 -33.64 -37.07
CA THR A 8 -5.14 -32.30 -36.56
C THR A 8 -6.00 -32.01 -35.34
N THR A 9 -5.44 -32.17 -34.15
CA THR A 9 -6.00 -31.64 -32.90
C THR A 9 -5.88 -30.13 -32.91
N LEU A 10 -7.00 -29.44 -33.17
CA LEU A 10 -7.13 -28.00 -32.97
C LEU A 10 -7.22 -27.75 -31.46
N ALA A 11 -6.09 -27.44 -30.82
CA ALA A 11 -6.08 -26.95 -29.45
C ALA A 11 -6.65 -25.52 -29.45
N ALA A 12 -7.94 -25.39 -29.10
CA ALA A 12 -8.52 -24.10 -28.76
C ALA A 12 -7.85 -23.61 -27.48
N ALA A 13 -6.83 -22.76 -27.63
CA ALA A 13 -6.35 -21.95 -26.53
C ALA A 13 -7.51 -21.02 -26.15
N SER A 14 -8.20 -21.34 -25.06
CA SER A 14 -9.11 -20.39 -24.43
C SER A 14 -8.28 -19.18 -24.04
N LEU A 15 -8.43 -18.10 -24.81
CA LEU A 15 -8.02 -16.77 -24.39
C LEU A 15 -8.79 -16.52 -23.09
N ALA A 16 -8.12 -16.67 -21.95
CA ALA A 16 -8.64 -16.18 -20.69
C ALA A 16 -8.89 -14.69 -20.90
N GLY A 17 -10.17 -14.32 -21.02
CA GLY A 17 -10.55 -12.92 -21.19
C GLY A 17 -9.96 -12.14 -20.03
N ALA A 18 -9.18 -11.10 -20.35
CA ALA A 18 -8.65 -10.21 -19.33
C ALA A 18 -9.81 -9.72 -18.45
N GLN A 19 -9.71 -9.91 -17.14
CA GLN A 19 -10.75 -9.54 -16.19
C GLN A 19 -11.05 -8.03 -16.31
N VAL A 20 -12.28 -7.67 -16.65
CA VAL A 20 -12.67 -6.26 -16.80
C VAL A 20 -13.19 -5.75 -15.46
N VAL A 21 -12.53 -4.74 -14.91
CA VAL A 21 -12.85 -4.16 -13.60
C VAL A 21 -14.07 -3.24 -13.73
N ASP A 22 -15.02 -3.35 -12.79
CA ASP A 22 -16.10 -2.38 -12.62
C ASP A 22 -15.56 -1.15 -11.85
N CYS A 23 -15.06 -0.16 -12.59
CA CYS A 23 -14.32 0.98 -12.06
C CYS A 23 -14.92 1.71 -10.86
N PRO A 24 -16.25 1.95 -10.77
CA PRO A 24 -16.86 2.59 -9.60
C PRO A 24 -16.69 1.79 -8.29
N THR A 25 -16.37 0.50 -8.39
CA THR A 25 -16.19 -0.39 -7.23
C THR A 25 -14.75 -0.53 -6.79
N LEU A 26 -13.79 -0.05 -7.60
CA LEU A 26 -12.36 -0.13 -7.30
C LEU A 26 -12.01 0.79 -6.13
N LYS A 27 -11.55 0.19 -5.03
CA LYS A 27 -11.15 0.88 -3.81
C LYS A 27 -9.89 0.27 -3.23
N MET A 28 -9.07 1.10 -2.58
CA MET A 28 -7.94 0.63 -1.78
C MET A 28 -8.15 1.05 -0.32
N GLY A 29 -8.46 0.06 0.50
CA GLY A 29 -8.64 0.28 1.94
C GLY A 29 -7.32 0.33 2.70
N SER A 30 -7.44 0.41 4.03
CA SER A 30 -6.32 0.28 4.96
C SER A 30 -5.48 -0.97 4.65
N TYR A 31 -4.18 -0.89 4.94
CA TYR A 31 -3.21 -1.95 4.64
C TYR A 31 -3.03 -2.26 3.15
N ILE A 32 -3.42 -1.34 2.25
CA ILE A 32 -3.26 -1.52 0.80
C ILE A 32 -4.05 -2.77 0.36
N ARG A 33 -5.26 -2.94 0.92
CA ARG A 33 -6.21 -3.97 0.46
C ARG A 33 -6.96 -3.41 -0.73
N LEU A 34 -6.80 -4.04 -1.87
CA LEU A 34 -7.51 -3.70 -3.09
C LEU A 34 -8.81 -4.50 -3.17
N SER A 35 -9.93 -3.81 -3.33
CA SER A 35 -11.26 -4.41 -3.45
C SER A 35 -11.94 -3.87 -4.70
N TYR A 36 -12.54 -4.76 -5.51
CA TYR A 36 -13.33 -4.38 -6.69
C TYR A 36 -14.30 -5.49 -7.10
N LYS A 37 -15.23 -5.17 -8.00
CA LYS A 37 -16.06 -6.14 -8.71
C LYS A 37 -15.61 -6.24 -10.15
N GLU A 38 -15.74 -7.42 -10.73
CA GLU A 38 -15.63 -7.64 -12.17
C GLU A 38 -16.96 -7.25 -12.84
N LYS A 39 -16.89 -6.66 -14.04
CA LYS A 39 -18.10 -6.33 -14.80
C LYS A 39 -18.87 -7.60 -15.14
N ALA A 40 -20.20 -7.55 -15.03
CA ALA A 40 -21.06 -8.64 -15.50
C ALA A 40 -20.86 -8.86 -17.01
N THR A 41 -20.64 -10.10 -17.42
CA THR A 41 -20.70 -10.50 -18.82
C THR A 41 -21.62 -11.71 -18.89
N PHE A 42 -22.81 -11.56 -19.47
CA PHE A 42 -23.75 -12.66 -19.58
C PHE A 42 -23.08 -13.89 -20.24
N PRO A 43 -23.20 -15.10 -19.65
CA PRO A 43 -24.07 -15.49 -18.53
C PRO A 43 -23.48 -15.31 -17.12
N ASP A 44 -22.24 -14.85 -17.00
CA ASP A 44 -21.51 -14.75 -15.74
C ASP A 44 -21.97 -13.55 -14.89
N VAL A 45 -22.18 -13.82 -13.60
CA VAL A 45 -22.51 -12.79 -12.60
C VAL A 45 -21.26 -12.04 -12.14
N PRO A 46 -21.38 -10.77 -11.70
CA PRO A 46 -20.26 -10.02 -11.12
C PRO A 46 -19.60 -10.78 -9.96
N LYS A 47 -18.29 -10.95 -10.04
CA LYS A 47 -17.48 -11.51 -8.95
C LYS A 47 -16.83 -10.37 -8.16
N ALA A 48 -16.91 -10.47 -6.83
CA ALA A 48 -16.13 -9.60 -5.95
C ALA A 48 -14.71 -10.16 -5.80
N THR A 49 -13.72 -9.28 -5.90
CA THR A 49 -12.31 -9.60 -5.74
C THR A 49 -11.71 -8.73 -4.64
N ASP A 50 -10.98 -9.39 -3.75
CA ASP A 50 -10.23 -8.78 -2.66
C ASP A 50 -8.80 -9.30 -2.72
N LYS A 51 -7.84 -8.38 -2.81
CA LYS A 51 -6.40 -8.69 -2.84
C LYS A 51 -5.67 -7.87 -1.79
N PHE A 52 -4.83 -8.52 -1.01
CA PHE A 52 -3.86 -7.83 -0.17
C PHE A 52 -2.60 -7.64 -1.00
N LEU A 53 -2.32 -6.40 -1.42
CA LEU A 53 -1.23 -6.14 -2.38
C LEU A 53 0.17 -6.49 -1.84
N LYS A 54 0.28 -6.77 -0.54
CA LYS A 54 1.49 -7.32 0.08
C LYS A 54 1.73 -8.80 -0.26
N PHE A 55 0.67 -9.58 -0.47
CA PHE A 55 0.74 -11.04 -0.61
C PHE A 55 0.31 -11.52 -2.00
N ASP A 56 -0.52 -10.74 -2.67
CA ASP A 56 -1.13 -11.10 -3.94
C ASP A 56 -0.48 -10.34 -5.08
N ASN A 57 -0.17 -11.08 -6.16
CA ASN A 57 0.19 -10.44 -7.40
C ASN A 57 -1.03 -9.70 -7.98
N VAL A 58 -0.82 -8.45 -8.37
CA VAL A 58 -1.82 -7.63 -9.04
C VAL A 58 -1.23 -7.01 -10.29
N ASP A 59 -2.04 -6.95 -11.32
CA ASP A 59 -1.76 -6.22 -12.54
C ASP A 59 -3.09 -5.69 -13.07
N ILE A 60 -3.33 -4.39 -12.83
CA ILE A 60 -4.51 -3.68 -13.28
C ILE A 60 -4.05 -2.45 -14.02
N ASP A 61 -4.42 -2.35 -15.30
CA ASP A 61 -4.25 -1.16 -16.11
C ASP A 61 -5.61 -0.74 -16.67
N GLN A 62 -6.49 -0.30 -15.78
CA GLN A 62 -7.88 0.04 -16.07
C GLN A 62 -8.33 1.18 -15.16
N CYS A 63 -9.47 1.80 -15.49
CA CYS A 63 -10.11 2.80 -14.61
C CYS A 63 -9.27 4.05 -14.34
N GLY A 64 -8.27 4.35 -15.19
CA GLY A 64 -7.34 5.46 -14.98
C GLY A 64 -6.26 5.18 -13.93
N TYR A 65 -6.08 3.92 -13.55
CA TYR A 65 -5.06 3.46 -12.62
C TYR A 65 -4.19 2.37 -13.25
N THR A 66 -2.90 2.44 -12.95
CA THR A 66 -1.97 1.32 -13.15
C THR A 66 -1.56 0.83 -11.76
N ILE A 67 -1.98 -0.37 -11.38
CA ILE A 67 -1.68 -1.00 -10.09
C ILE A 67 -0.95 -2.30 -10.37
N THR A 68 0.33 -2.33 -10.05
CA THR A 68 1.15 -3.54 -10.13
C THR A 68 1.72 -3.87 -8.77
N GLY A 69 1.78 -5.13 -8.42
CA GLY A 69 2.28 -5.54 -7.12
C GLY A 69 2.73 -6.98 -7.11
N ASP A 70 3.78 -7.22 -6.33
CA ASP A 70 4.27 -8.53 -5.96
C ASP A 70 4.50 -8.60 -4.43
N THR A 71 5.09 -9.70 -3.96
CA THR A 71 5.33 -9.93 -2.52
C THR A 71 6.35 -8.97 -1.88
N ASN A 72 7.03 -8.14 -2.68
CA ASN A 72 8.04 -7.20 -2.22
C ASN A 72 7.69 -5.75 -2.50
N LYS A 73 7.00 -5.44 -3.59
CA LYS A 73 6.80 -4.09 -4.08
C LYS A 73 5.40 -3.90 -4.64
N VAL A 74 4.80 -2.76 -4.32
CA VAL A 74 3.56 -2.30 -4.94
C VAL A 74 3.80 -0.96 -5.61
N TYR A 75 3.33 -0.81 -6.84
CA TYR A 75 3.34 0.43 -7.61
C TYR A 75 1.92 0.80 -7.99
N ILE A 76 1.54 2.05 -7.73
CA ILE A 76 0.23 2.60 -8.02
C ILE A 76 0.45 3.90 -8.77
N LYS A 77 -0.14 4.03 -9.94
CA LYS A 77 -0.19 5.26 -10.74
C LYS A 77 -1.63 5.65 -10.99
N ALA A 78 -1.90 6.95 -11.02
CA ALA A 78 -3.16 7.49 -11.49
C ALA A 78 -2.93 8.65 -12.47
N ASN A 79 -4.01 9.14 -13.08
CA ASN A 79 -3.96 10.31 -13.97
C ASN A 79 -3.63 11.62 -13.24
N SER A 80 -3.86 11.68 -11.93
CA SER A 80 -3.52 12.84 -11.09
C SER A 80 -3.25 12.41 -9.65
N VAL A 81 -2.50 13.22 -8.90
CA VAL A 81 -2.36 13.05 -7.44
C VAL A 81 -3.73 12.99 -6.77
N SER A 82 -4.72 13.80 -7.20
CA SER A 82 -6.05 13.76 -6.59
C SER A 82 -6.77 12.42 -6.78
N GLU A 83 -6.66 11.79 -7.95
CA GLU A 83 -7.26 10.46 -8.20
C GLU A 83 -6.53 9.38 -7.42
N LEU A 84 -5.19 9.44 -7.41
CA LEU A 84 -4.35 8.55 -6.60
C LEU A 84 -4.77 8.58 -5.14
N LEU A 85 -5.02 9.78 -4.60
CA LEU A 85 -5.44 9.98 -3.22
C LEU A 85 -6.86 9.47 -2.95
N LYS A 86 -7.80 9.61 -3.89
CA LYS A 86 -9.16 9.03 -3.74
C LYS A 86 -9.13 7.52 -3.62
N LEU A 87 -8.25 6.86 -4.36
CA LEU A 87 -8.11 5.41 -4.33
C LEU A 87 -7.73 4.93 -2.93
N VAL A 88 -6.88 5.69 -2.23
CA VAL A 88 -6.20 5.27 -1.01
C VAL A 88 -6.64 6.00 0.27
N ALA A 89 -7.53 6.98 0.15
CA ALA A 89 -8.00 7.77 1.29
C ALA A 89 -8.83 6.91 2.26
N VAL A 90 -8.69 7.21 3.55
CA VAL A 90 -9.64 6.68 4.55
C VAL A 90 -11.02 7.27 4.23
N GLU A 91 -12.06 6.43 4.20
CA GLU A 91 -13.40 6.83 3.76
C GLU A 91 -13.82 8.17 4.39
N ASN A 92 -14.24 9.12 3.55
CA ASN A 92 -14.66 10.48 3.93
C ASN A 92 -13.59 11.38 4.55
N THR A 93 -12.30 11.08 4.38
CA THR A 93 -11.20 11.96 4.81
C THR A 93 -10.35 12.44 3.64
N SER A 94 -9.67 13.56 3.81
CA SER A 94 -8.61 14.03 2.88
C SER A 94 -7.23 13.58 3.35
N SER A 95 -7.20 12.41 4.01
CA SER A 95 -6.01 11.87 4.63
C SER A 95 -5.70 10.52 4.03
N PHE A 96 -4.45 10.35 3.64
CA PHE A 96 -3.91 9.07 3.23
C PHE A 96 -3.08 8.47 4.35
N ALA A 97 -3.39 7.26 4.79
CA ALA A 97 -2.72 6.59 5.89
C ALA A 97 -2.10 5.26 5.44
N ILE A 98 -0.77 5.15 5.51
CA ILE A 98 -0.05 3.88 5.28
C ILE A 98 0.61 3.44 6.59
N PRO A 99 0.40 2.19 7.05
CA PRO A 99 1.09 1.65 8.21
C PRO A 99 2.55 1.38 7.85
N MET A 100 3.45 2.25 8.30
CA MET A 100 4.90 2.09 8.11
C MET A 100 5.47 1.04 9.05
N LEU A 101 5.02 1.05 10.31
CA LEU A 101 5.40 0.04 11.30
C LEU A 101 4.15 -0.62 11.84
N LYS A 102 4.27 -1.90 12.19
CA LYS A 102 3.19 -2.65 12.80
C LYS A 102 3.76 -3.68 13.77
N SER A 103 3.22 -3.68 14.98
CA SER A 103 3.44 -4.70 15.98
C SER A 103 2.11 -5.39 16.23
N SER A 104 2.10 -6.71 16.11
CA SER A 104 0.89 -7.50 16.34
C SER A 104 1.24 -8.86 16.93
N GLY A 105 0.32 -9.43 17.70
CA GLY A 105 0.56 -10.71 18.35
C GLY A 105 -0.53 -11.03 19.37
N TYR A 106 -0.23 -11.93 20.28
CA TYR A 106 -1.15 -12.37 21.32
C TYR A 106 -0.54 -12.12 22.70
N LYS A 107 -1.34 -11.58 23.64
CA LYS A 107 -0.99 -11.51 25.05
C LYS A 107 -1.22 -12.88 25.69
N TYR A 108 -0.14 -13.52 26.09
CA TYR A 108 -0.21 -14.75 26.88
C TYR A 108 -0.80 -14.46 28.27
N PRO A 109 -1.63 -15.36 28.86
CA PRO A 109 -2.08 -16.66 28.34
C PRO A 109 -3.34 -16.64 27.44
N SER A 110 -4.02 -15.50 27.29
CA SER A 110 -5.30 -15.45 26.56
C SER A 110 -5.12 -15.26 25.05
N ILE A 111 -4.92 -16.36 24.33
CA ILE A 111 -4.85 -16.36 22.85
C ILE A 111 -6.18 -16.01 22.15
N ARG A 112 -7.33 -16.05 22.84
CA ARG A 112 -8.66 -15.73 22.25
C ARG A 112 -9.09 -14.27 22.41
N GLU A 113 -8.67 -13.60 23.49
CA GLU A 113 -9.06 -12.20 23.81
C GLU A 113 -7.85 -11.25 23.85
N GLY A 114 -6.63 -11.79 23.77
CA GLY A 114 -5.39 -11.04 23.92
C GLY A 114 -4.71 -10.62 22.61
N PHE A 115 -5.37 -10.77 21.45
CA PHE A 115 -4.79 -10.28 20.20
C PHE A 115 -4.61 -8.76 20.27
N TYR A 116 -3.42 -8.29 19.92
CA TYR A 116 -3.14 -6.87 19.78
C TYR A 116 -2.65 -6.56 18.37
N LEU A 117 -3.02 -5.38 17.89
CA LEU A 117 -2.59 -4.84 16.61
C LEU A 117 -2.34 -3.36 16.79
N TYR A 118 -1.06 -2.99 16.79
CA TYR A 118 -0.61 -1.61 16.91
C TYR A 118 0.06 -1.23 15.59
N PRO A 119 -0.60 -0.45 14.74
CA PRO A 119 0.03 0.17 13.58
C PRO A 119 0.53 1.60 13.91
N LEU A 120 1.66 1.99 13.31
CA LEU A 120 2.12 3.37 13.23
C LEU A 120 1.95 3.84 11.78
N TYR A 121 0.94 4.66 11.55
CA TYR A 121 0.60 5.16 10.21
C TYR A 121 1.28 6.48 9.90
N VAL A 122 2.01 6.56 8.79
CA VAL A 122 2.29 7.86 8.17
C VAL A 122 1.00 8.35 7.52
N VAL A 123 0.59 9.57 7.87
CA VAL A 123 -0.61 10.22 7.37
C VAL A 123 -0.25 11.47 6.60
N LEU A 124 -0.55 11.45 5.30
CA LEU A 124 -0.50 12.62 4.44
C LEU A 124 -1.89 13.28 4.43
N ASN A 125 -2.00 14.49 4.97
CA ASN A 125 -3.19 15.33 4.84
C ASN A 125 -3.02 16.24 3.63
N THR A 126 -3.97 16.14 2.71
CA THR A 126 -3.87 16.76 1.39
C THR A 126 -4.54 18.13 1.35
N LYS A 127 -5.29 18.51 2.39
CA LYS A 127 -5.87 19.86 2.50
C LYS A 127 -4.83 20.91 2.85
N ASP A 128 -3.90 20.56 3.74
CA ASP A 128 -2.89 21.46 4.28
C ASP A 128 -1.45 20.99 4.00
N ASN A 129 -1.30 19.92 3.21
CA ASN A 129 -0.03 19.28 2.88
C ASN A 129 0.79 18.87 4.12
N SER A 130 0.14 18.63 5.26
CA SER A 130 0.81 18.18 6.47
C SER A 130 1.02 16.66 6.47
N VAL A 131 2.16 16.24 7.04
CA VAL A 131 2.44 14.87 7.39
C VAL A 131 2.40 14.73 8.90
N SER A 132 1.54 13.82 9.36
CA SER A 132 1.32 13.50 10.76
C SER A 132 1.07 12.00 10.92
N ASN A 133 0.83 11.53 12.15
CA ASN A 133 0.39 10.15 12.38
C ASN A 133 -1.09 10.12 12.73
N LEU A 134 -1.78 9.05 12.35
CA LEU A 134 -2.99 8.65 13.06
C LEU A 134 -2.50 8.28 14.46
N LYS A 135 -2.94 9.01 15.49
CA LYS A 135 -2.66 8.63 16.87
C LYS A 135 -3.07 7.17 16.99
N ALA A 136 -2.11 6.28 17.27
CA ALA A 136 -2.48 4.99 17.83
C ALA A 136 -3.39 5.31 19.02
N ASP A 137 -4.45 4.53 19.23
CA ASP A 137 -5.48 4.79 20.25
C ASP A 137 -4.94 4.99 21.67
N ASN A 138 -3.63 4.81 21.87
CA ASN A 138 -2.90 5.23 23.05
C ASN A 138 -1.46 5.68 22.70
N ALA A 139 -1.13 6.96 22.87
CA ALA A 139 0.21 7.51 22.60
C ALA A 139 1.32 6.78 23.39
N TYR A 140 1.00 6.30 24.58
CA TYR A 140 1.91 5.49 25.41
C TYR A 140 2.29 4.15 24.75
N ILE A 141 1.35 3.53 24.03
CA ILE A 141 1.62 2.28 23.32
C ILE A 141 2.56 2.55 22.14
N ALA A 142 2.34 3.63 21.39
CA ALA A 142 3.23 3.98 20.28
C ALA A 142 4.65 4.30 20.77
N GLU A 143 4.78 5.03 21.88
CA GLU A 143 6.07 5.38 22.45
C GLU A 143 6.83 4.14 22.97
N SER A 144 6.17 3.24 23.70
CA SER A 144 6.81 2.03 24.25
C SER A 144 7.02 0.92 23.23
N THR A 145 6.08 0.73 22.29
CA THR A 145 6.14 -0.35 21.31
C THR A 145 7.11 -0.04 20.19
N PHE A 146 7.19 1.21 19.71
CA PHE A 146 8.02 1.54 18.55
C PHE A 146 9.31 2.27 18.91
N ARG A 147 9.67 2.40 20.19
CA ARG A 147 10.80 3.23 20.66
C ARG A 147 12.09 3.04 19.87
N ASP A 148 12.44 1.78 19.60
CA ASP A 148 13.69 1.41 18.93
C ASP A 148 13.60 1.41 17.40
N SER A 149 12.42 1.76 16.87
CA SER A 149 12.19 1.93 15.44
C SER A 149 12.44 3.37 15.01
N VAL A 150 12.82 3.55 13.74
CA VAL A 150 13.05 4.87 13.15
C VAL A 150 12.27 4.98 11.86
N ILE A 151 11.62 6.13 11.65
CA ILE A 151 11.12 6.51 10.32
C ILE A 151 11.85 7.79 9.92
N GLY A 152 12.56 7.74 8.79
CA GLY A 152 13.16 8.89 8.16
C GLY A 152 12.41 9.28 6.89
N TYR A 153 12.57 10.53 6.45
CA TYR A 153 12.03 10.98 5.18
C TYR A 153 13.03 11.83 4.39
N LYS A 154 12.87 11.84 3.06
CA LYS A 154 13.58 12.72 2.13
C LYS A 154 12.56 13.47 1.28
N LEU A 155 12.83 14.75 1.06
CA LEU A 155 12.13 15.56 0.07
C LEU A 155 13.07 15.77 -1.12
N ASN A 156 12.60 15.54 -2.35
CA ASN A 156 13.37 15.77 -3.58
C ASN A 156 14.76 15.09 -3.58
N ASN A 157 14.86 13.88 -3.02
CA ASN A 157 16.12 13.15 -2.83
C ASN A 157 17.19 13.91 -2.00
N GLY A 158 16.77 14.85 -1.16
CA GLY A 158 17.65 15.60 -0.27
C GLY A 158 18.12 14.80 0.96
N ALA A 159 18.56 15.53 1.99
CA ALA A 159 19.00 14.94 3.25
C ALA A 159 17.89 14.13 3.94
N LEU A 160 18.29 13.03 4.57
CA LEU A 160 17.39 12.24 5.41
C LEU A 160 17.08 13.02 6.69
N LYS A 161 15.79 13.23 6.96
CA LYS A 161 15.28 13.90 8.15
C LYS A 161 14.48 12.91 9.00
N PRO A 162 14.49 13.03 10.33
CA PRO A 162 13.69 12.17 11.18
C PRO A 162 12.22 12.56 11.09
N TYR A 163 11.35 11.58 10.87
CA TYR A 163 9.90 11.69 11.03
C TYR A 163 9.43 11.05 12.33
N TYR A 164 10.00 9.88 12.66
CA TYR A 164 9.78 9.20 13.94
C TYR A 164 11.13 8.74 14.50
N TYR A 165 11.42 9.14 15.74
CA TYR A 165 12.68 8.84 16.40
C TYR A 165 12.51 8.89 17.92
N ASP A 166 13.05 7.89 18.64
CA ASP A 166 12.99 7.77 20.11
C ASP A 166 11.58 8.01 20.67
N GLY A 167 10.61 7.23 20.18
CA GLY A 167 9.23 7.30 20.68
C GLY A 167 8.39 8.45 20.12
N LYS A 168 8.99 9.42 19.42
CA LYS A 168 8.34 10.70 19.08
C LYS A 168 8.11 10.87 17.60
N VAL A 169 6.93 11.41 17.27
CA VAL A 169 6.57 11.87 15.93
C VAL A 169 6.99 13.33 15.77
N ILE A 170 7.63 13.64 14.66
CA ILE A 170 8.05 14.98 14.25
C ILE A 170 7.24 15.34 13.00
N PRO A 171 6.05 15.94 13.16
CA PRO A 171 5.22 16.32 12.03
C PRO A 171 5.89 17.43 11.22
N PHE A 172 5.55 17.52 9.95
CA PHE A 172 6.06 18.57 9.06
C PHE A 172 5.03 18.89 7.97
N THR A 173 5.21 20.03 7.31
CA THR A 173 4.44 20.40 6.13
C THR A 173 5.30 20.19 4.89
N ILE A 174 4.72 19.60 3.85
CA ILE A 174 5.39 19.39 2.56
C ILE A 174 5.44 20.73 1.81
N PRO A 175 6.64 21.21 1.44
CA PRO A 175 6.76 22.40 0.61
C PRO A 175 6.07 22.22 -0.75
N PRO A 176 5.38 23.24 -1.30
CA PRO A 176 4.63 23.13 -2.56
C PRO A 176 5.47 22.69 -3.78
N GLU A 177 6.77 22.98 -3.78
CA GLU A 177 7.73 22.61 -4.82
C GLU A 177 8.23 21.16 -4.73
N THR A 178 7.73 20.39 -3.76
CA THR A 178 8.11 18.99 -3.58
C THR A 178 7.64 18.15 -4.77
N SER A 179 8.60 17.54 -5.46
CA SER A 179 8.36 16.57 -6.53
C SER A 179 8.34 15.13 -6.06
N THR A 180 9.12 14.81 -5.02
CA THR A 180 9.13 13.50 -4.38
C THR A 180 9.18 13.60 -2.86
N LEU A 181 8.45 12.69 -2.22
CA LEU A 181 8.49 12.47 -0.77
C LEU A 181 8.74 10.99 -0.54
N ASP A 182 9.86 10.66 0.08
CA ASP A 182 10.31 9.29 0.34
C ASP A 182 10.35 9.06 1.83
N PHE A 183 9.70 8.01 2.33
CA PHE A 183 9.80 7.55 3.71
C PHE A 183 10.56 6.25 3.76
N TYR A 184 11.39 6.08 4.80
CA TYR A 184 12.12 4.85 5.09
C TYR A 184 11.87 4.44 6.53
N ALA A 185 11.68 3.15 6.79
CA ALA A 185 11.58 2.59 8.13
C ALA A 185 12.77 1.70 8.45
N LYS A 186 13.29 1.84 9.67
CA LYS A 186 14.10 0.83 10.34
C LYS A 186 13.24 0.23 11.44
N LYS A 187 12.88 -1.04 11.29
CA LYS A 187 12.05 -1.78 12.24
C LYS A 187 12.88 -2.15 13.47
N GLY A 188 12.35 -1.87 14.66
CA GLY A 188 12.89 -2.36 15.93
C GLY A 188 12.39 -3.76 16.26
N ASP A 189 12.86 -4.33 17.37
CA ASP A 189 12.68 -5.75 17.72
C ASP A 189 11.21 -6.18 17.91
N THR A 190 10.37 -5.25 18.34
CA THR A 190 8.93 -5.46 18.58
C THR A 190 8.08 -5.32 17.32
N VAL A 191 8.67 -4.84 16.22
CA VAL A 191 7.97 -4.58 14.94
C VAL A 191 8.12 -5.79 14.05
N ASN A 192 7.00 -6.44 13.75
CA ASN A 192 6.97 -7.65 12.93
C ASN A 192 6.31 -7.46 11.56
N ASP A 193 5.84 -6.26 11.26
CA ASP A 193 5.29 -5.95 9.94
C ASP A 193 5.36 -4.44 9.62
N GLY A 194 5.03 -4.07 8.39
CA GLY A 194 5.05 -2.70 7.88
C GLY A 194 5.92 -2.53 6.63
N TRP A 195 5.79 -1.39 5.96
CA TRP A 195 6.54 -1.05 4.75
C TRP A 195 7.90 -0.45 5.11
N ASP A 196 8.97 -0.94 4.48
CA ASP A 196 10.32 -0.41 4.65
C ASP A 196 10.52 0.92 3.93
N ARG A 197 9.80 1.13 2.81
CA ARG A 197 9.87 2.37 2.05
C ARG A 197 8.54 2.75 1.40
N ILE A 198 8.24 4.03 1.40
CA ILE A 198 7.14 4.63 0.61
C ILE A 198 7.70 5.79 -0.20
N LEU A 199 7.58 5.74 -1.52
CA LEU A 199 7.88 6.86 -2.40
C LEU A 199 6.59 7.43 -2.98
N PHE A 200 6.31 8.69 -2.69
CA PHE A 200 5.38 9.51 -3.44
C PHE A 200 6.13 10.26 -4.53
N ASN A 201 5.70 10.11 -5.78
CA ASN A 201 6.17 10.90 -6.90
C ASN A 201 5.03 11.76 -7.43
N PHE A 202 5.04 13.04 -7.05
CA PHE A 202 4.00 13.99 -7.41
C PHE A 202 4.07 14.42 -8.88
N LYS A 203 5.23 14.25 -9.55
CA LYS A 203 5.37 14.50 -10.99
C LYS A 203 4.78 13.38 -11.83
N ASP A 204 4.92 12.14 -11.37
CA ASP A 204 4.42 10.94 -12.06
C ASP A 204 3.03 10.51 -11.57
N ASN A 205 2.44 11.21 -10.59
CA ASN A 205 1.18 10.85 -9.94
C ASN A 205 1.16 9.40 -9.43
N SER A 206 2.27 8.99 -8.79
CA SER A 206 2.46 7.60 -8.39
C SER A 206 2.93 7.44 -6.94
N ILE A 207 2.58 6.28 -6.37
CA ILE A 207 3.05 5.80 -5.08
C ILE A 207 3.75 4.46 -5.32
N THR A 208 4.91 4.29 -4.72
CA THR A 208 5.60 3.01 -4.67
C THR A 208 5.87 2.61 -3.24
N LEU A 209 5.57 1.36 -2.91
CA LEU A 209 5.68 0.77 -1.59
C LEU A 209 6.65 -0.40 -1.68
N TRP A 210 7.62 -0.48 -0.78
CA TRP A 210 8.52 -1.63 -0.70
C TRP A 210 8.45 -2.26 0.67
N TYR A 211 8.26 -3.57 0.68
CA TYR A 211 8.22 -4.38 1.88
C TYR A 211 9.63 -4.63 2.44
N ASN A 212 10.59 -4.90 1.54
CA ASN A 212 12.00 -5.01 1.87
C ASN A 212 12.79 -3.93 1.13
N TYR A 213 13.33 -2.96 1.87
CA TYR A 213 14.19 -1.93 1.33
C TYR A 213 15.21 -1.48 2.37
N PRO A 214 16.51 -1.39 2.04
CA PRO A 214 17.52 -1.02 3.01
C PRO A 214 17.30 0.41 3.52
N PHE A 215 17.39 0.58 4.84
CA PHE A 215 17.42 1.92 5.42
C PHE A 215 18.67 2.68 4.92
N PRO A 216 18.54 3.93 4.45
CA PRO A 216 19.66 4.68 3.91
C PRO A 216 20.79 4.83 4.94
N GLN A 217 22.01 4.52 4.52
CA GLN A 217 23.22 4.94 5.24
C GLN A 217 23.50 6.40 4.83
N ASN A 218 23.89 7.24 5.80
CA ASN A 218 24.34 8.60 5.52
C ASN A 218 25.74 8.59 4.90
#